data_AF-A0A914WAS8-F1
#
_entry.id   AF-A0A914WAS8-F1
#
_cell.length_a   1.000
_cell.length_b   1.000
_cell.length_c   1.000
_cell.angle_alpha   90.00
_cell.angle_beta   90.00
_cell.angle_gamma   90.00
#
_symmetry.space_group_name_H-M   'P 1'
#
loop_
_entity.id
_entity.type
_entity.pdbx_description
1 polymer ?
#
loop_
_entity_poly.entity_id
_entity_poly.type
_entity_poly.pdbx_seq_one_letter_code
_entity_poly.pdbx_strand_id
1 'polypeptide(L)'
;MSATFISLLFSVIIGACQSACPQGWRPSIDDSNKCYSVIASTKKDWIEAKAFCNDIAPNAQLTSISSAFESVELNALTITTYNISSCDDQIWIGAFDANGQFAWSDGTPFEYSIWQTDEPEPNYQCVSSSWRTSRSWKTMDCGTENCFICEVYMDDMCSTSLPATNTPSTTLKDCKDWFDQGNRTDGIYPINPDGRKSFNAYCDMTTDGGGWTVFQRRNDDSLSFYDKTWCEYKVGFNNGLENNLWLGNDHIHILSTKDSNVELRIDLWGDRDPTSPNPAIYLWEKHTNFFIDNEANFYTLHIPSAFTGNASTDPSSTMHNSNNLRFSTNDTMNGANPVCFKTYNNNGWWISSSIPCSHEALNGKYTPTMWGGSGFCWYTGTNWINPKQSRMMLR
;
A
#
# COMPACT_ATOMS: atom_id res chain seq x y z
N MET A 1 45.53 16.28 -27.27
CA MET A 1 44.74 16.70 -26.09
C MET A 1 43.63 15.68 -25.93
N SER A 2 43.80 14.73 -25.00
CA SER A 2 42.84 13.65 -24.76
C SER A 2 41.93 14.09 -23.60
N ALA A 3 40.62 14.15 -23.84
CA ALA A 3 39.64 14.49 -22.82
C ALA A 3 39.14 13.19 -22.16
N THR A 4 39.52 12.99 -20.92
CA THR A 4 39.06 11.89 -20.07
C THR A 4 37.65 12.21 -19.57
N PHE A 5 36.64 11.46 -20.03
CA PHE A 5 35.29 11.52 -19.45
C PHE A 5 35.27 10.75 -18.13
N ILE A 6 35.10 11.47 -17.02
CA ILE A 6 34.82 10.88 -15.71
C ILE A 6 33.33 10.52 -15.70
N SER A 7 33.03 9.23 -15.81
CA SER A 7 31.71 8.67 -15.53
C SER A 7 31.45 8.77 -14.02
N LEU A 8 30.67 9.78 -13.61
CA LEU A 8 30.10 9.83 -12.26
C LEU A 8 28.97 8.78 -12.20
N LEU A 9 29.26 7.66 -11.56
CA LEU A 9 28.24 6.73 -11.07
C LEU A 9 27.40 7.47 -10.02
N PHE A 10 26.18 7.86 -10.38
CA PHE A 10 25.19 8.23 -9.37
C PHE A 10 24.77 6.93 -8.67
N SER A 11 25.32 6.70 -7.48
CA SER A 11 24.74 5.76 -6.52
C SER A 11 23.34 6.26 -6.19
N VAL A 12 22.31 5.56 -6.70
CA VAL A 12 20.95 5.69 -6.17
C VAL A 12 21.00 5.19 -4.74
N ILE A 13 21.03 6.12 -3.78
CA ILE A 13 20.76 5.80 -2.39
C ILE A 13 19.30 5.38 -2.36
N ILE A 14 19.06 4.08 -2.30
CA ILE A 14 17.75 3.51 -1.99
C ILE A 14 17.40 4.05 -0.60
N GLY A 15 16.48 5.02 -0.55
CA GLY A 15 15.90 5.46 0.70
C GLY A 15 15.21 4.27 1.33
N ALA A 16 15.68 3.83 2.50
CA ALA A 16 15.00 2.81 3.27
C ALA A 16 13.57 3.31 3.57
N CYS A 17 12.55 2.50 3.27
CA CYS A 17 11.19 2.76 3.74
C CYS A 17 11.22 2.97 5.25
N GLN A 18 10.83 4.16 5.67
CA GLN A 18 10.91 4.60 7.04
C GLN A 18 9.70 4.04 7.79
N SER A 19 9.92 3.16 8.77
CA SER A 19 8.87 2.57 9.63
C SER A 19 8.37 3.54 10.72
N ALA A 20 8.71 4.82 10.58
CA ALA A 20 8.44 5.92 11.48
C ALA A 20 8.66 7.21 10.70
N CYS A 21 7.99 8.28 11.09
CA CYS A 21 8.19 9.58 10.46
C CYS A 21 9.67 9.96 10.37
N PRO A 22 10.08 10.71 9.33
CA PRO A 22 11.47 11.13 9.18
C PRO A 22 11.95 11.85 10.44
N GLN A 23 13.25 11.80 10.69
CA GLN A 23 13.81 12.42 11.89
C GLN A 23 13.41 13.90 11.98
N GLY A 24 12.73 14.27 13.07
CA GLY A 24 12.23 15.63 13.31
C GLY A 24 10.78 15.88 12.88
N TRP A 25 10.15 14.91 12.22
CA TRP A 25 8.72 14.92 11.89
C TRP A 25 7.89 14.24 12.98
N ARG A 26 6.61 14.61 13.07
CA ARG A 26 5.64 14.11 14.05
C ARG A 26 4.59 13.26 13.35
N PRO A 27 4.29 12.05 13.83
CA PRO A 27 3.21 11.24 13.26
C PRO A 27 1.86 11.86 13.54
N SER A 28 0.95 11.72 12.59
CA SER A 28 -0.46 12.01 12.79
C SER A 28 -1.03 11.06 13.84
N ILE A 29 -1.96 11.55 14.66
CA ILE A 29 -2.68 10.73 15.64
C ILE A 29 -3.86 10.01 14.97
N ASP A 30 -4.47 10.62 13.95
CA ASP A 30 -5.60 10.07 13.20
C ASP A 30 -5.21 9.20 12.00
N ASP A 31 -4.07 9.49 11.37
CA ASP A 31 -3.53 8.73 10.24
C ASP A 31 -2.09 8.29 10.51
N SER A 32 -1.92 7.02 10.85
CA SER A 32 -0.61 6.44 11.15
C SER A 32 0.35 6.45 9.96
N ASN A 33 -0.10 6.76 8.74
CA ASN A 33 0.72 6.90 7.55
C ASN A 33 1.19 8.34 7.30
N LYS A 34 0.60 9.33 8.00
CA LYS A 34 0.84 10.75 7.76
C LYS A 34 1.81 11.33 8.79
N CYS A 35 2.69 12.20 8.34
CA CYS A 35 3.72 12.83 9.15
C CYS A 35 3.75 14.33 8.91
N TYR A 36 3.91 15.14 9.96
CA TYR A 36 4.00 16.59 9.90
C TYR A 36 5.35 17.13 10.33
N SER A 37 5.77 18.23 9.72
CA SER A 37 6.89 19.05 10.18
C SER A 37 6.51 20.51 10.17
N VAL A 38 6.59 21.15 11.33
CA VAL A 38 6.29 22.58 11.50
C VAL A 38 7.57 23.38 11.27
N ILE A 39 7.57 24.22 10.25
CA ILE A 39 8.72 25.05 9.87
C ILE A 39 8.52 26.47 10.42
N ALA A 40 9.13 26.73 11.58
CA ALA A 40 9.07 28.01 12.28
C ALA A 40 10.41 28.77 12.34
N SER A 41 11.48 28.17 11.83
CA SER A 41 12.84 28.75 11.81
C SER A 41 13.08 29.73 10.66
N THR A 42 12.22 29.70 9.65
CA THR A 42 12.26 30.56 8.46
C THR A 42 10.84 30.88 8.02
N LYS A 43 10.64 32.05 7.42
CA LYS A 43 9.38 32.46 6.81
C LYS A 43 9.56 32.44 5.29
N LYS A 44 8.52 32.05 4.57
CA LYS A 44 8.51 31.93 3.10
C LYS A 44 7.15 32.34 2.55
N ASP A 45 7.13 32.81 1.31
CA ASP A 45 5.87 32.94 0.59
C ASP A 45 5.25 31.56 0.34
N TRP A 46 3.98 31.50 -0.07
CA TRP A 46 3.26 30.23 -0.18
C TRP A 46 3.88 29.26 -1.21
N ILE A 47 4.38 29.79 -2.34
CA ILE A 47 4.98 29.00 -3.41
C ILE A 47 6.34 28.45 -2.96
N GLU A 48 7.16 29.31 -2.35
CA GLU A 48 8.45 28.93 -1.78
C GLU A 48 8.30 27.95 -0.61
N ALA A 49 7.26 28.09 0.21
CA ALA A 49 6.94 27.16 1.29
C ALA A 49 6.58 25.78 0.74
N LYS A 50 5.76 25.71 -0.31
CA LYS A 50 5.46 24.46 -1.03
C LYS A 50 6.73 23.81 -1.60
N ALA A 51 7.58 24.59 -2.26
CA ALA A 51 8.86 24.09 -2.78
C ALA A 51 9.77 23.57 -1.66
N PHE A 52 9.84 24.29 -0.53
CA PHE A 52 10.63 23.87 0.62
C PHE A 52 10.17 22.54 1.20
N CYS A 53 8.86 22.29 1.29
CA CYS A 53 8.36 20.99 1.76
C CYS A 53 8.89 19.85 0.88
N ASN A 54 8.82 20.02 -0.44
CA ASN A 54 9.34 19.04 -1.40
C ASN A 54 10.86 18.83 -1.28
N ASP A 55 11.62 19.86 -0.87
CA ASP A 55 13.08 19.78 -0.70
C ASP A 55 13.49 19.03 0.57
N ILE A 56 12.72 19.11 1.66
CA ILE A 56 13.08 18.51 2.95
C ILE A 56 12.66 17.03 3.07
N ALA A 57 11.75 16.57 2.22
CA ALA A 57 11.29 15.19 2.17
C ALA A 57 10.69 14.86 0.79
N PRO A 58 11.03 13.70 0.18
CA PRO A 58 10.40 13.27 -1.07
C PRO A 58 8.89 13.28 -0.98
N ASN A 59 8.22 13.85 -1.98
CA ASN A 59 6.76 13.96 -2.09
C ASN A 59 6.06 14.77 -0.98
N ALA A 60 6.80 15.41 -0.08
CA ALA A 60 6.19 16.24 0.95
C ALA A 60 5.57 17.52 0.37
N GLN A 61 4.40 17.88 0.87
CA GLN A 61 3.62 19.05 0.44
C GLN A 61 3.29 19.96 1.62
N LEU A 62 2.75 21.14 1.34
CA LEU A 62 2.08 21.93 2.37
C LEU A 62 0.84 21.18 2.87
N THR A 63 0.61 21.22 4.19
CA THR A 63 -0.36 20.33 4.82
C THR A 63 -1.80 20.52 4.34
N SER A 64 -2.47 19.42 4.03
CA SER A 64 -3.92 19.34 3.90
C SER A 64 -4.58 19.08 5.26
N ILE A 65 -5.80 19.57 5.42
CA ILE A 65 -6.60 19.34 6.64
C ILE A 65 -7.98 18.84 6.21
N SER A 66 -8.22 17.56 6.43
CA SER A 66 -9.39 16.81 5.99
C SER A 66 -10.45 16.67 7.08
N SER A 67 -10.13 16.98 8.34
CA SER A 67 -11.07 16.81 9.44
C SER A 67 -10.93 17.83 10.57
N ALA A 68 -11.99 17.95 11.37
CA ALA A 68 -11.96 18.74 12.60
C ALA A 68 -11.00 18.16 13.65
N PHE A 69 -10.77 16.85 13.63
CA PHE A 69 -9.84 16.20 14.55
C PHE A 69 -8.39 16.56 14.19
N GLU A 70 -8.05 16.44 12.91
CA GLU A 70 -6.75 16.82 12.35
C GLU A 70 -6.43 18.30 12.62
N SER A 71 -7.43 19.17 12.47
CA SER A 71 -7.31 20.59 12.84
C SER A 71 -6.91 20.75 14.31
N VAL A 72 -7.56 20.03 15.24
CA VAL A 72 -7.25 20.07 16.68
C VAL A 72 -5.85 19.52 16.97
N GLU A 73 -5.44 18.46 16.28
CA GLU A 73 -4.12 17.89 16.39
C GLU A 73 -3.03 18.88 15.97
N LEU A 74 -3.14 19.48 14.79
CA LEU A 74 -2.18 20.45 14.28
C LEU A 74 -2.12 21.72 15.16
N ASN A 75 -3.26 22.15 15.72
CA ASN A 75 -3.32 23.19 16.76
C ASN A 75 -2.47 22.80 18.00
N ALA A 76 -2.58 21.56 18.47
CA ALA A 76 -1.82 21.10 19.62
C ALA A 76 -0.32 20.99 19.29
N LEU A 77 0.04 20.46 18.12
CA LEU A 77 1.43 20.29 17.67
C LEU A 77 2.15 21.65 17.57
N THR A 78 1.53 22.65 16.95
CA THR A 78 2.11 23.99 16.77
C THR A 78 2.34 24.71 18.11
N ILE A 79 1.42 24.59 19.07
CA ILE A 79 1.50 25.26 20.38
C ILE A 79 2.49 24.57 21.32
N THR A 80 2.39 23.24 21.46
CA THR A 80 3.08 22.49 22.52
C THR A 80 4.51 22.11 22.15
N THR A 81 4.79 21.93 20.87
CA THR A 81 6.04 21.30 20.42
C THR A 81 7.00 22.29 19.77
N TYR A 82 6.51 23.26 19.00
CA TYR A 82 7.37 24.11 18.15
C TYR A 82 7.46 25.58 18.58
N ASN A 83 6.71 26.00 19.61
CA ASN A 83 6.69 27.38 20.13
C ASN A 83 6.67 28.45 19.02
N ILE A 84 5.63 28.43 18.19
CA ILE A 84 5.45 29.31 17.02
C ILE A 84 5.14 30.78 17.35
N SER A 85 5.60 31.30 18.50
CA SER A 85 5.38 32.70 18.90
C SER A 85 6.00 33.70 17.93
N SER A 86 6.99 33.28 17.13
CA SER A 86 7.60 34.05 16.04
C SER A 86 6.77 34.13 14.76
N CYS A 87 5.69 33.34 14.64
CA CYS A 87 4.89 33.19 13.42
C CYS A 87 3.60 34.04 13.42
N ASP A 88 3.51 35.06 14.29
CA ASP A 88 2.39 36.03 14.32
C ASP A 88 0.98 35.39 14.31
N ASP A 89 0.86 34.20 14.93
CA ASP A 89 -0.34 33.38 15.01
C ASP A 89 -0.93 32.88 13.68
N GLN A 90 -0.18 32.95 12.58
CA GLN A 90 -0.59 32.44 11.28
C GLN A 90 0.41 31.42 10.75
N ILE A 91 -0.06 30.40 10.05
CA ILE A 91 0.81 29.45 9.35
C ILE A 91 0.23 29.12 7.99
N TRP A 92 1.07 28.95 6.97
CA TRP A 92 0.63 28.43 5.69
C TRP A 92 0.22 26.96 5.79
N ILE A 93 -0.91 26.69 5.14
CA ILE A 93 -1.41 25.34 4.84
C ILE A 93 -1.55 25.19 3.33
N GLY A 94 -1.73 23.97 2.84
CA GLY A 94 -1.74 23.65 1.42
C GLY A 94 -2.99 24.09 0.66
N ALA A 95 -3.95 24.75 1.32
CA ALA A 95 -5.18 25.21 0.66
C ALA A 95 -4.90 26.48 -0.16
N PHE A 96 -5.49 26.51 -1.35
CA PHE A 96 -5.43 27.67 -2.24
C PHE A 96 -6.71 27.76 -3.09
N ASP A 97 -7.02 28.96 -3.57
CA ASP A 97 -8.09 29.20 -4.52
C ASP A 97 -7.63 28.90 -5.95
N ALA A 98 -8.22 27.87 -6.55
CA ALA A 98 -8.02 27.42 -7.92
C ALA A 98 -9.13 27.98 -8.85
N ASN A 99 -9.21 29.31 -8.97
CA ASN A 99 -10.17 30.04 -9.81
C ASN A 99 -11.63 30.02 -9.32
N GLY A 100 -11.86 30.43 -8.08
CA GLY A 100 -13.16 30.48 -7.41
C GLY A 100 -13.54 29.17 -6.70
N GLN A 101 -12.62 28.23 -6.59
CA GLN A 101 -12.81 26.96 -5.90
C GLN A 101 -11.56 26.60 -5.09
N PHE A 102 -11.72 26.36 -3.80
CA PHE A 102 -10.61 25.97 -2.95
C PHE A 102 -10.22 24.51 -3.18
N ALA A 103 -8.90 24.27 -3.24
CA ALA A 103 -8.31 22.95 -3.41
C ALA A 103 -7.06 22.81 -2.52
N TRP A 104 -6.70 21.57 -2.21
CA TRP A 104 -5.44 21.27 -1.55
C TRP A 104 -4.32 21.07 -2.57
N SER A 105 -3.12 21.56 -2.25
CA SER A 105 -1.96 21.55 -3.14
C SER A 105 -1.36 20.17 -3.40
N ASP A 106 -1.74 19.19 -2.60
CA ASP A 106 -1.39 17.76 -2.64
C ASP A 106 -2.42 16.91 -3.42
N GLY A 107 -3.57 17.48 -3.78
CA GLY A 107 -4.65 16.77 -4.48
C GLY A 107 -5.69 16.09 -3.56
N THR A 108 -5.58 16.25 -2.24
CA THR A 108 -6.57 15.74 -1.29
C THR A 108 -7.95 16.39 -1.55
N PRO A 109 -9.07 15.64 -1.42
CA PRO A 109 -10.41 16.22 -1.56
C PRO A 109 -10.67 17.38 -0.58
N PHE A 110 -11.16 18.51 -1.09
CA PHE A 110 -11.50 19.68 -0.27
C PHE A 110 -12.89 19.53 0.36
N GLU A 111 -13.03 18.61 1.32
CA GLU A 111 -14.32 18.28 1.95
C GLU A 111 -14.53 18.94 3.32
N TYR A 112 -13.46 19.42 3.95
CA TYR A 112 -13.48 20.08 5.25
C TYR A 112 -12.99 21.52 5.12
N SER A 113 -13.68 22.44 5.82
CA SER A 113 -13.22 23.81 5.98
C SER A 113 -13.69 24.40 7.30
N ILE A 114 -12.89 25.30 7.85
CA ILE A 114 -13.18 26.01 9.10
C ILE A 114 -12.75 27.47 8.97
N TRP A 115 -13.45 28.21 8.11
CA TRP A 115 -13.17 29.61 7.86
C TRP A 115 -13.42 30.50 9.09
N GLN A 116 -12.61 31.55 9.24
CA GLN A 116 -12.89 32.64 10.17
C GLN A 116 -14.14 33.40 9.74
N THR A 117 -14.68 34.21 10.65
CA THR A 117 -15.78 35.12 10.30
C THR A 117 -15.32 36.06 9.17
N ASP A 118 -16.18 36.23 8.17
CA ASP A 118 -15.94 37.05 6.97
C ASP A 118 -14.87 36.52 5.98
N GLU A 119 -14.45 35.26 6.12
CA GLU A 119 -13.58 34.55 5.16
C GLU A 119 -14.37 33.50 4.36
N PRO A 120 -13.92 33.11 3.15
CA PRO A 120 -12.73 33.59 2.43
C PRO A 120 -12.89 34.98 1.79
N GLU A 121 -11.87 35.83 1.85
CA GLU A 121 -11.83 37.09 1.11
C GLU A 121 -11.55 36.87 -0.39
N PRO A 122 -12.29 37.52 -1.31
CA PRO A 122 -12.24 37.24 -2.74
C PRO A 122 -10.97 37.71 -3.45
N ASN A 123 -10.11 38.52 -2.81
CA ASN A 123 -8.90 39.08 -3.43
C ASN A 123 -7.63 38.27 -3.09
N TYR A 124 -7.74 37.23 -2.27
CA TYR A 124 -6.61 36.45 -1.78
C TYR A 124 -6.77 34.99 -2.15
N GLN A 125 -5.68 34.37 -2.60
CA GLN A 125 -5.71 33.00 -3.12
C GLN A 125 -5.13 31.98 -2.15
N CYS A 126 -4.21 32.36 -1.27
CA CYS A 126 -3.51 31.42 -0.40
C CYS A 126 -4.11 31.40 1.00
N VAL A 127 -4.12 30.24 1.65
CA VAL A 127 -4.82 30.06 2.93
C VAL A 127 -3.83 29.87 4.06
N SER A 128 -4.02 30.65 5.13
CA SER A 128 -3.35 30.44 6.41
C SER A 128 -4.32 29.92 7.46
N SER A 129 -3.82 29.12 8.38
CA SER A 129 -4.55 28.74 9.58
C SER A 129 -4.04 29.54 10.77
N SER A 130 -4.97 30.00 11.60
CA SER A 130 -4.67 30.63 12.88
C SER A 130 -4.79 29.59 13.99
N TRP A 131 -3.76 29.44 14.81
CA TRP A 131 -3.69 28.28 15.73
C TRP A 131 -3.87 28.62 17.21
N ARG A 132 -3.64 29.88 17.62
CA ARG A 132 -3.86 30.34 19.01
C ARG A 132 -5.17 31.08 19.18
N THR A 133 -5.50 32.01 18.28
CA THR A 133 -6.65 32.90 18.47
C THR A 133 -7.95 32.29 17.97
N SER A 134 -8.08 32.07 16.66
CA SER A 134 -9.37 31.66 16.07
C SER A 134 -9.48 30.16 15.78
N ARG A 135 -8.36 29.42 15.71
CA ARG A 135 -8.33 27.98 15.34
C ARG A 135 -9.05 27.71 14.01
N SER A 136 -9.01 28.70 13.12
CA SER A 136 -9.80 28.79 11.91
C SER A 136 -8.94 29.40 10.79
N TRP A 137 -9.36 29.20 9.54
CA TRP A 137 -8.61 29.55 8.34
C TRP A 137 -8.99 30.93 7.83
N LYS A 138 -8.04 31.57 7.15
CA LYS A 138 -8.26 32.81 6.43
C LYS A 138 -7.48 32.84 5.15
N THR A 139 -7.91 33.66 4.21
CA THR A 139 -7.17 33.92 2.98
C THR A 139 -6.15 35.04 3.18
N MET A 140 -5.04 34.97 2.46
CA MET A 140 -3.93 35.93 2.53
C MET A 140 -3.24 36.05 1.16
N ASP A 141 -2.54 37.17 0.96
CA ASP A 141 -1.66 37.36 -0.19
C ASP A 141 -0.57 36.28 -0.19
N CYS A 142 -0.51 35.50 -1.26
CA CYS A 142 0.44 34.42 -1.45
C CYS A 142 1.90 34.86 -1.33
N GLY A 143 2.20 36.14 -1.63
CA GLY A 143 3.53 36.73 -1.50
C GLY A 143 3.94 37.06 -0.06
N THR A 144 3.06 36.85 0.93
CA THR A 144 3.37 37.12 2.34
C THR A 144 4.32 36.07 2.90
N GLU A 145 5.43 36.49 3.49
CA GLU A 145 6.32 35.58 4.18
C GLU A 145 5.68 35.06 5.48
N ASN A 146 5.52 33.76 5.60
CA ASN A 146 4.95 33.12 6.78
C ASN A 146 5.66 31.80 7.14
N CYS A 147 5.47 31.36 8.38
CA CYS A 147 5.79 29.99 8.78
C CYS A 147 4.82 29.02 8.10
N PHE A 148 5.16 27.74 8.00
CA PHE A 148 4.38 26.77 7.25
C PHE A 148 4.49 25.35 7.84
N ILE A 149 3.51 24.51 7.53
CA ILE A 149 3.50 23.09 7.93
C ILE A 149 3.63 22.23 6.68
N CYS A 150 4.64 21.37 6.69
CA CYS A 150 4.79 20.33 5.69
C CYS A 150 4.14 19.04 6.17
N GLU A 151 3.58 18.28 5.23
CA GLU A 151 3.12 16.92 5.44
C GLU A 151 3.79 15.96 4.45
N VAL A 152 3.89 14.70 4.85
CA VAL A 152 4.31 13.61 3.97
C VAL A 152 3.60 12.34 4.39
N TYR A 153 3.23 11.52 3.40
CA TYR A 153 2.74 10.17 3.64
C TYR A 153 3.92 9.21 3.57
N MET A 154 4.06 8.31 4.55
CA MET A 154 5.17 7.36 4.60
C MET A 154 5.18 6.44 3.38
N ASP A 155 4.02 6.15 2.79
CA ASP A 155 3.89 5.43 1.51
C ASP A 155 4.49 6.18 0.31
N ASP A 156 4.45 7.51 0.31
CA ASP A 156 5.03 8.34 -0.74
C ASP A 156 6.55 8.49 -0.57
N MET A 157 7.10 8.29 0.62
CA MET A 157 8.54 8.25 0.86
C MET A 157 9.20 6.97 0.31
N CYS A 158 8.39 5.97 -0.05
CA CYS A 158 8.80 4.73 -0.71
C CYS A 158 8.60 4.73 -2.24
N SER A 159 8.08 5.83 -2.81
CA SER A 159 7.68 5.90 -4.21
C SER A 159 8.62 6.77 -5.04
N THR A 160 9.47 6.13 -5.86
CA THR A 160 10.07 6.78 -7.03
C THR A 160 8.98 6.97 -8.10
N SER A 161 8.29 8.11 -8.12
CA SER A 161 7.27 8.41 -9.15
C SER A 161 7.85 9.35 -10.22
N LEU A 162 7.62 8.99 -11.49
CA LEU A 162 7.66 9.90 -12.63
C LEU A 162 6.33 10.69 -12.69
N PRO A 163 6.30 11.89 -13.31
CA PRO A 163 5.14 12.77 -13.23
C PRO A 163 3.95 12.22 -14.03
N ALA A 164 2.76 12.24 -13.41
CA ALA A 164 1.49 11.90 -14.03
C ALA A 164 1.01 12.99 -15.00
N THR A 165 0.64 12.61 -16.22
CA THR A 165 -0.10 13.46 -17.16
C THR A 165 -1.60 13.15 -17.07
N ASN A 166 -2.39 14.13 -16.64
CA ASN A 166 -3.85 14.08 -16.62
C ASN A 166 -4.42 13.97 -18.04
N THR A 167 -5.06 12.85 -18.36
CA THR A 167 -6.04 12.76 -19.44
C THR A 167 -7.14 11.81 -18.97
N PRO A 168 -8.44 12.17 -19.08
CA PRO A 168 -9.54 11.29 -18.74
C PRO A 168 -9.67 10.24 -19.84
N SER A 169 -8.86 9.19 -19.74
CA SER A 169 -9.04 7.96 -20.49
C SER A 169 -9.96 7.06 -19.67
N THR A 170 -10.89 6.39 -20.33
CA THR A 170 -11.64 5.24 -19.79
C THR A 170 -10.65 4.21 -19.26
N THR A 171 -10.25 4.34 -18.00
CA THR A 171 -9.20 3.49 -17.43
C THR A 171 -9.76 2.11 -17.16
N LEU A 172 -9.07 1.10 -17.68
CA LEU A 172 -9.42 -0.30 -17.52
C LEU A 172 -9.17 -0.72 -16.09
N LYS A 173 -10.16 -1.36 -15.48
CA LYS A 173 -10.17 -1.60 -14.03
C LYS A 173 -9.16 -2.66 -13.64
N ASP A 174 -8.94 -3.64 -14.51
CA ASP A 174 -8.14 -4.81 -14.22
C ASP A 174 -7.67 -5.51 -15.51
N CYS A 175 -7.06 -6.69 -15.35
CA CYS A 175 -6.62 -7.50 -16.48
C CYS A 175 -7.77 -8.09 -17.31
N LYS A 176 -8.96 -8.27 -16.74
CA LYS A 176 -10.12 -8.80 -17.46
C LYS A 176 -10.64 -7.78 -18.47
N ASP A 177 -10.69 -6.51 -18.10
CA ASP A 177 -11.04 -5.40 -18.99
C ASP A 177 -10.05 -5.30 -20.17
N TRP A 178 -8.74 -5.39 -19.90
CA TRP A 178 -7.73 -5.44 -20.95
C TRP A 178 -7.93 -6.63 -21.89
N PHE A 179 -8.26 -7.80 -21.34
CA PHE A 179 -8.56 -8.99 -22.10
C PHE A 179 -9.83 -8.82 -22.95
N ASP A 180 -10.89 -8.22 -22.43
CA ASP A 180 -12.12 -8.00 -23.20
C ASP A 180 -11.92 -7.02 -24.38
N GLN A 181 -10.94 -6.11 -24.27
CA GLN A 181 -10.50 -5.26 -25.38
C GLN A 181 -9.65 -5.97 -26.45
N GLY A 182 -9.35 -7.26 -26.29
CA GLY A 182 -8.61 -8.04 -27.27
C GLY A 182 -7.13 -8.22 -26.96
N ASN A 183 -6.63 -7.76 -25.80
CA ASN A 183 -5.25 -8.02 -25.40
C ASN A 183 -5.09 -9.49 -24.96
N ARG A 184 -4.09 -10.18 -25.51
CA ARG A 184 -3.90 -11.64 -25.33
C ARG A 184 -2.50 -12.03 -24.86
N THR A 185 -1.64 -11.05 -24.61
CA THR A 185 -0.24 -11.30 -24.25
C THR A 185 -0.07 -11.17 -22.74
N ASP A 186 0.55 -12.16 -22.10
CA ASP A 186 0.93 -12.05 -20.69
C ASP A 186 1.93 -10.92 -20.50
N GLY A 187 1.79 -10.13 -19.44
CA GLY A 187 2.68 -9.00 -19.22
C GLY A 187 2.15 -8.00 -18.20
N ILE A 188 2.86 -6.88 -18.08
CA ILE A 188 2.48 -5.81 -17.15
C ILE A 188 1.53 -4.84 -17.86
N TYR A 189 0.38 -4.58 -17.25
CA TYR A 189 -0.61 -3.63 -17.74
C TYR A 189 -0.95 -2.62 -16.63
N PRO A 190 -1.21 -1.35 -17.00
CA PRO A 190 -1.74 -0.37 -16.05
C PRO A 190 -3.23 -0.63 -15.83
N ILE A 191 -3.64 -0.72 -14.58
CA ILE A 191 -5.03 -0.94 -14.16
C ILE A 191 -5.46 0.19 -13.22
N ASN A 192 -6.76 0.44 -13.12
CA ASN A 192 -7.34 1.47 -12.23
C ASN A 192 -8.69 0.97 -11.67
N PRO A 193 -8.67 0.08 -10.67
CA PRO A 193 -9.87 -0.62 -10.23
C PRO A 193 -10.98 0.29 -9.68
N ASP A 194 -10.60 1.37 -8.99
CA ASP A 194 -11.50 2.30 -8.30
C ASP A 194 -11.69 3.64 -9.04
N GLY A 195 -11.05 3.79 -10.21
CA GLY A 195 -11.07 5.02 -11.00
C GLY A 195 -10.23 6.17 -10.42
N ARG A 196 -9.54 5.98 -9.29
CA ARG A 196 -8.79 7.03 -8.60
C ARG A 196 -7.32 7.01 -8.98
N LYS A 197 -6.62 5.91 -8.70
CA LYS A 197 -5.16 5.81 -8.90
C LYS A 197 -4.83 4.59 -9.73
N SER A 198 -4.17 4.82 -10.86
CA SER A 198 -3.67 3.72 -11.68
C SER A 198 -2.38 3.15 -11.10
N PHE A 199 -2.27 1.83 -11.14
CA PHE A 199 -1.05 1.09 -10.80
C PHE A 199 -0.83 -0.06 -11.78
N ASN A 200 0.40 -0.59 -11.82
CA ASN A 200 0.73 -1.70 -12.70
C ASN A 200 0.38 -3.04 -12.05
N ALA A 201 -0.15 -3.97 -12.84
CA ALA A 201 -0.35 -5.35 -12.44
C ALA A 201 0.15 -6.30 -13.53
N TYR A 202 0.62 -7.49 -13.12
CA TYR A 202 0.91 -8.53 -14.10
C TYR A 202 -0.40 -9.23 -14.48
N CYS A 203 -0.72 -9.18 -15.76
CA CYS A 203 -1.85 -9.87 -16.34
C CYS A 203 -1.44 -11.19 -16.97
N ASP A 204 -2.09 -12.26 -16.53
CA ASP A 204 -2.08 -13.56 -17.18
C ASP A 204 -3.30 -13.65 -18.12
N MET A 205 -3.00 -13.54 -19.40
CA MET A 205 -3.94 -13.54 -20.51
C MET A 205 -4.10 -14.92 -21.15
N THR A 206 -3.42 -15.95 -20.65
CA THR A 206 -3.34 -17.27 -21.30
C THR A 206 -3.96 -18.39 -20.46
N THR A 207 -3.82 -18.36 -19.14
CA THR A 207 -4.30 -19.41 -18.22
C THR A 207 -5.83 -19.38 -18.09
N ASP A 208 -6.49 -20.52 -18.20
CA ASP A 208 -7.94 -20.69 -17.93
C ASP A 208 -8.83 -19.62 -18.59
N GLY A 209 -8.57 -19.32 -19.86
CA GLY A 209 -9.31 -18.32 -20.63
C GLY A 209 -8.83 -16.88 -20.48
N GLY A 210 -7.78 -16.63 -19.68
CA GLY A 210 -7.11 -15.33 -19.56
C GLY A 210 -7.88 -14.28 -18.73
N GLY A 211 -7.31 -13.07 -18.71
CA GLY A 211 -7.85 -11.92 -18.00
C GLY A 211 -7.58 -11.92 -16.50
N TRP A 212 -6.56 -12.63 -16.04
CA TRP A 212 -6.24 -12.79 -14.64
C TRP A 212 -5.25 -11.73 -14.14
N THR A 213 -5.60 -11.07 -13.04
CA THR A 213 -4.74 -10.12 -12.33
C THR A 213 -3.93 -10.86 -11.27
N VAL A 214 -2.62 -11.00 -11.47
CA VAL A 214 -1.75 -11.73 -10.53
C VAL A 214 -1.40 -10.85 -9.35
N PHE A 215 -1.71 -11.31 -8.13
CA PHE A 215 -1.42 -10.57 -6.89
C PHE A 215 -0.37 -11.21 -6.00
N GLN A 216 -0.06 -12.49 -6.24
CA GLN A 216 1.01 -13.19 -5.56
C GLN A 216 1.72 -14.10 -6.57
N ARG A 217 3.04 -14.04 -6.62
CA ARG A 217 3.87 -14.98 -7.39
C ARG A 217 5.12 -15.39 -6.59
N ARG A 218 5.41 -16.69 -6.57
CA ARG A 218 6.71 -17.27 -6.19
C ARG A 218 7.22 -18.13 -7.34
N ASN A 219 8.31 -17.76 -7.96
CA ASN A 219 9.06 -18.53 -8.95
C ASN A 219 10.30 -19.19 -8.35
N ASP A 220 10.91 -18.55 -7.34
CA ASP A 220 12.14 -18.97 -6.67
C ASP A 220 12.33 -18.23 -5.32
N ASP A 221 13.54 -18.29 -4.74
CA ASP A 221 13.92 -17.64 -3.48
C ASP A 221 14.60 -16.26 -3.67
N SER A 222 14.46 -15.63 -4.85
CA SER A 222 15.11 -14.32 -5.12
C SER A 222 14.50 -13.15 -4.35
N LEU A 223 13.33 -13.35 -3.73
CA LEU A 223 12.66 -12.37 -2.90
C LEU A 223 12.09 -13.02 -1.64
N SER A 224 12.50 -12.53 -0.48
CA SER A 224 11.96 -13.00 0.79
C SER A 224 10.59 -12.38 1.07
N PHE A 225 9.63 -13.24 1.41
CA PHE A 225 8.30 -12.89 1.92
C PHE A 225 8.24 -13.04 3.45
N TYR A 226 9.16 -13.81 4.03
CA TYR A 226 9.15 -14.14 5.46
C TYR A 226 9.61 -12.99 6.36
N ASP A 227 10.41 -12.07 5.84
CA ASP A 227 10.95 -10.92 6.56
C ASP A 227 10.16 -9.62 6.35
N LYS A 228 9.00 -9.70 5.70
CA LYS A 228 8.16 -8.55 5.35
C LYS A 228 7.22 -8.15 6.50
N THR A 229 7.10 -6.85 6.71
CA THR A 229 6.28 -6.22 7.76
C THR A 229 4.81 -6.05 7.34
N TRP A 230 3.94 -5.67 8.28
CA TRP A 230 2.53 -5.33 7.99
C TRP A 230 2.44 -4.29 6.87
N CYS A 231 3.21 -3.21 6.98
CA CYS A 231 3.21 -2.12 6.01
C CYS A 231 3.67 -2.60 4.61
N GLU A 232 4.72 -3.42 4.53
CA GLU A 232 5.16 -3.98 3.26
C GLU A 232 4.10 -4.90 2.63
N TYR A 233 3.37 -5.68 3.43
CA TYR A 233 2.25 -6.47 2.94
C TYR A 233 1.04 -5.61 2.55
N LYS A 234 0.80 -4.49 3.23
CA LYS A 234 -0.24 -3.51 2.89
C LYS A 234 -0.02 -2.89 1.52
N VAL A 235 1.16 -2.31 1.29
CA VAL A 235 1.47 -1.58 0.05
C VAL A 235 1.95 -2.49 -1.09
N GLY A 236 2.47 -3.67 -0.74
CA GLY A 236 3.07 -4.60 -1.70
C GLY A 236 4.58 -4.48 -1.80
N PHE A 237 5.20 -5.47 -2.44
CA PHE A 237 6.64 -5.50 -2.65
C PHE A 237 7.01 -6.19 -3.96
N ASN A 238 8.15 -5.74 -4.50
CA ASN A 238 8.65 -5.97 -5.85
C ASN A 238 7.78 -5.36 -6.97
N ASN A 239 8.01 -4.07 -7.22
CA ASN A 239 7.34 -3.27 -8.26
C ASN A 239 7.84 -3.59 -9.70
N GLY A 240 8.82 -4.49 -9.84
CA GLY A 240 9.21 -5.14 -11.09
C GLY A 240 8.52 -6.50 -11.24
N LEU A 241 7.21 -6.45 -11.50
CA LEU A 241 6.19 -7.50 -11.42
C LEU A 241 6.42 -8.75 -12.32
N GLU A 242 7.57 -8.86 -12.95
CA GLU A 242 7.91 -9.98 -13.84
C GLU A 242 8.14 -11.28 -13.05
N ASN A 243 8.67 -11.17 -11.83
CA ASN A 243 9.10 -12.30 -11.00
C ASN A 243 8.27 -12.42 -9.71
N ASN A 244 8.93 -12.70 -8.58
CA ASN A 244 8.28 -12.89 -7.28
C ASN A 244 7.60 -11.61 -6.81
N LEU A 245 6.33 -11.61 -6.43
CA LEU A 245 5.65 -10.38 -6.01
C LEU A 245 4.55 -10.64 -4.99
N TRP A 246 4.27 -9.61 -4.18
CA TRP A 246 3.00 -9.43 -3.46
C TRP A 246 2.45 -8.06 -3.83
N LEU A 247 1.25 -8.01 -4.39
CA LEU A 247 0.69 -6.77 -4.97
C LEU A 247 0.33 -5.72 -3.91
N GLY A 248 0.10 -6.14 -2.68
CA GLY A 248 -0.34 -5.27 -1.58
C GLY A 248 -1.78 -5.56 -1.17
N ASN A 249 -2.03 -5.65 0.14
CA ASN A 249 -3.35 -5.95 0.69
C ASN A 249 -4.37 -4.87 0.33
N ASP A 250 -3.97 -3.60 0.23
CA ASP A 250 -4.88 -2.53 -0.21
C ASP A 250 -5.35 -2.76 -1.65
N HIS A 251 -4.42 -3.10 -2.55
CA HIS A 251 -4.76 -3.42 -3.94
C HIS A 251 -5.62 -4.68 -4.05
N ILE A 252 -5.33 -5.72 -3.26
CA ILE A 252 -6.10 -6.97 -3.24
C ILE A 252 -7.52 -6.71 -2.72
N HIS A 253 -7.67 -5.88 -1.68
CA HIS A 253 -8.99 -5.49 -1.15
C HIS A 253 -9.82 -4.79 -2.22
N ILE A 254 -9.27 -3.76 -2.87
CA ILE A 254 -9.97 -3.01 -3.92
C ILE A 254 -10.34 -3.94 -5.08
N LEU A 255 -9.40 -4.77 -5.56
CA LEU A 255 -9.64 -5.68 -6.68
C LEU A 255 -10.67 -6.76 -6.37
N SER A 256 -10.71 -7.24 -5.13
CA SER A 256 -11.62 -8.33 -4.74
C SER A 256 -13.01 -7.85 -4.34
N THR A 257 -13.19 -6.55 -4.06
CA THR A 257 -14.49 -5.95 -3.72
C THR A 257 -15.09 -5.11 -4.84
N LYS A 258 -14.39 -4.97 -5.98
CA LYS A 258 -14.86 -4.24 -7.16
C LYS A 258 -16.19 -4.78 -7.71
N ASP A 259 -16.43 -6.08 -7.59
CA ASP A 259 -17.58 -6.82 -8.11
C ASP A 259 -18.00 -7.91 -7.10
N SER A 260 -19.26 -8.35 -7.15
CA SER A 260 -19.77 -9.34 -6.19
C SER A 260 -19.25 -10.76 -6.40
N ASN A 261 -18.67 -11.04 -7.58
CA ASN A 261 -18.36 -12.41 -8.02
C ASN A 261 -16.88 -12.56 -8.46
N VAL A 262 -15.95 -11.89 -7.79
CA VAL A 262 -14.52 -12.01 -8.11
C VAL A 262 -14.06 -13.46 -7.90
N GLU A 263 -13.42 -14.02 -8.93
CA GLU A 263 -12.83 -15.35 -8.89
C GLU A 263 -11.41 -15.28 -8.34
N LEU A 264 -11.03 -16.22 -7.48
CA LEU A 264 -9.65 -16.49 -7.10
C LEU A 264 -9.19 -17.78 -7.80
N ARG A 265 -8.00 -17.76 -8.38
CA ARG A 265 -7.28 -18.95 -8.83
C ARG A 265 -5.91 -19.06 -8.17
N ILE A 266 -5.56 -20.27 -7.75
CA ILE A 266 -4.28 -20.62 -7.16
C ILE A 266 -3.68 -21.74 -7.99
N ASP A 267 -2.42 -21.57 -8.39
CA ASP A 267 -1.63 -22.61 -9.05
C ASP A 267 -0.34 -22.87 -8.25
N LEU A 268 0.05 -24.14 -8.14
CA LEU A 268 1.21 -24.61 -7.39
C LEU A 268 2.01 -25.61 -8.26
N TRP A 269 3.33 -25.46 -8.28
CA TRP A 269 4.21 -26.34 -9.05
C TRP A 269 5.37 -26.89 -8.22
N GLY A 270 5.65 -28.18 -8.44
CA GLY A 270 6.74 -28.94 -7.84
C GLY A 270 6.62 -29.10 -6.34
N ASP A 271 7.54 -29.88 -5.78
CA ASP A 271 7.74 -29.98 -4.33
C ASP A 271 9.23 -29.87 -4.04
N ARG A 272 9.60 -28.99 -3.11
CA ARG A 272 10.99 -28.77 -2.69
C ARG A 272 11.46 -29.79 -1.68
N ASP A 273 10.55 -30.51 -1.01
CA ASP A 273 10.95 -31.56 -0.07
C ASP A 273 11.79 -32.62 -0.81
N PRO A 274 13.07 -32.84 -0.44
CA PRO A 274 13.93 -33.82 -1.09
C PRO A 274 13.42 -35.26 -1.01
N THR A 275 12.51 -35.54 -0.07
CA THR A 275 11.89 -36.85 0.15
C THR A 275 10.54 -37.00 -0.58
N SER A 276 10.10 -35.95 -1.28
CA SER A 276 8.80 -35.95 -1.96
C SER A 276 8.68 -37.09 -2.97
N PRO A 277 7.61 -37.89 -2.92
CA PRO A 277 7.35 -38.92 -3.91
C PRO A 277 6.92 -38.33 -5.27
N ASN A 278 6.55 -37.04 -5.33
CA ASN A 278 6.14 -36.36 -6.55
C ASN A 278 6.74 -34.94 -6.66
N PRO A 279 8.06 -34.82 -6.92
CA PRO A 279 8.76 -33.53 -6.93
C PRO A 279 8.38 -32.58 -8.08
N ALA A 280 7.58 -33.05 -9.03
CA ALA A 280 7.08 -32.30 -10.19
C ALA A 280 5.55 -32.15 -10.19
N ILE A 281 4.91 -32.29 -9.03
CA ILE A 281 3.46 -32.17 -8.88
C ILE A 281 2.95 -30.81 -9.40
N TYR A 282 1.78 -30.79 -10.03
CA TYR A 282 1.08 -29.57 -10.39
C TYR A 282 -0.33 -29.61 -9.83
N LEU A 283 -0.67 -28.59 -9.04
CA LEU A 283 -1.94 -28.46 -8.36
C LEU A 283 -2.55 -27.10 -8.68
N TRP A 284 -3.87 -27.04 -8.74
CA TRP A 284 -4.60 -25.78 -8.84
C TRP A 284 -5.95 -25.87 -8.13
N GLU A 285 -6.44 -24.72 -7.69
CA GLU A 285 -7.82 -24.55 -7.25
C GLU A 285 -8.39 -23.19 -7.63
N LYS A 286 -9.71 -23.13 -7.70
CA LYS A 286 -10.50 -21.95 -8.04
C LYS A 286 -11.69 -21.78 -7.12
N HIS A 287 -11.92 -20.54 -6.74
CA HIS A 287 -13.03 -20.10 -5.91
C HIS A 287 -13.76 -18.94 -6.57
N THR A 288 -15.07 -18.86 -6.37
CA THR A 288 -15.89 -17.69 -6.70
C THR A 288 -16.11 -16.86 -5.43
N ASN A 289 -16.50 -15.58 -5.58
CA ASN A 289 -16.87 -14.71 -4.45
C ASN A 289 -15.76 -14.58 -3.41
N PHE A 290 -14.50 -14.55 -3.85
CA PHE A 290 -13.36 -14.29 -2.99
C PHE A 290 -13.30 -12.80 -2.68
N PHE A 291 -13.12 -12.45 -1.41
CA PHE A 291 -12.72 -11.09 -1.04
C PHE A 291 -11.96 -11.05 0.27
N ILE A 292 -11.26 -9.94 0.48
CA ILE A 292 -10.64 -9.61 1.76
C ILE A 292 -11.21 -8.27 2.23
N ASP A 293 -11.36 -8.09 3.54
CA ASP A 293 -11.78 -6.80 4.08
C ASP A 293 -10.69 -5.72 3.92
N ASN A 294 -10.99 -4.49 4.33
CA ASN A 294 -10.00 -3.42 4.39
C ASN A 294 -9.08 -3.52 5.63
N GLU A 295 -8.14 -2.59 5.75
CA GLU A 295 -7.20 -2.54 6.87
C GLU A 295 -7.88 -2.43 8.23
N ALA A 296 -8.93 -1.62 8.35
CA ALA A 296 -9.69 -1.44 9.60
C ALA A 296 -10.30 -2.75 10.12
N ASN A 297 -10.47 -3.73 9.23
CA ASN A 297 -10.93 -5.09 9.52
C ASN A 297 -9.83 -6.13 9.25
N PHE A 298 -8.56 -5.71 9.33
CA PHE A 298 -7.36 -6.55 9.30
C PHE A 298 -7.23 -7.42 8.05
N TYR A 299 -7.75 -6.96 6.91
CA TYR A 299 -7.76 -7.71 5.66
C TYR A 299 -8.30 -9.14 5.82
N THR A 300 -9.35 -9.32 6.63
CA THR A 300 -9.92 -10.64 6.94
C THR A 300 -10.34 -11.35 5.65
N LEU A 301 -9.98 -12.64 5.53
CA LEU A 301 -10.28 -13.46 4.35
C LEU A 301 -11.73 -13.95 4.35
N HIS A 302 -12.38 -13.85 3.20
CA HIS A 302 -13.69 -14.44 2.93
C HIS A 302 -13.63 -15.30 1.68
N ILE A 303 -13.87 -16.60 1.86
CA ILE A 303 -13.79 -17.59 0.78
C ILE A 303 -14.82 -18.70 0.97
N PRO A 304 -15.60 -19.08 -0.06
CA PRO A 304 -16.56 -20.16 0.08
C PRO A 304 -15.85 -21.51 0.24
N SER A 305 -16.56 -22.47 0.85
CA SER A 305 -16.08 -23.85 0.97
C SER A 305 -16.03 -24.57 -0.38
N ALA A 306 -16.96 -24.23 -1.28
CA ALA A 306 -17.01 -24.77 -2.63
C ALA A 306 -15.84 -24.26 -3.48
N PHE A 307 -15.22 -25.18 -4.21
CA PHE A 307 -14.08 -24.91 -5.08
C PHE A 307 -14.06 -25.88 -6.26
N THR A 308 -13.24 -25.57 -7.26
CA THR A 308 -12.90 -26.51 -8.34
C THR A 308 -11.39 -26.63 -8.44
N GLY A 309 -10.88 -27.84 -8.67
CA GLY A 309 -9.44 -28.04 -8.75
C GLY A 309 -9.02 -29.43 -8.28
N ASN A 310 -7.71 -29.60 -8.18
CA ASN A 310 -7.08 -30.82 -7.69
C ASN A 310 -6.11 -30.54 -6.52
N ALA A 311 -6.04 -29.30 -6.02
CA ALA A 311 -5.13 -28.90 -4.95
C ALA A 311 -5.48 -29.45 -3.57
N SER A 312 -6.70 -29.99 -3.38
CA SER A 312 -7.11 -30.66 -2.17
C SER A 312 -7.98 -31.88 -2.49
N THR A 313 -7.80 -32.96 -1.73
CA THR A 313 -8.70 -34.11 -1.70
C THR A 313 -9.83 -33.92 -0.68
N ASP A 314 -9.75 -32.90 0.17
CA ASP A 314 -10.78 -32.61 1.17
C ASP A 314 -12.04 -32.01 0.50
N PRO A 315 -13.24 -32.25 1.08
CA PRO A 315 -14.47 -31.65 0.56
C PRO A 315 -14.50 -30.12 0.66
N SER A 316 -13.72 -29.54 1.57
CA SER A 316 -13.43 -28.11 1.66
C SER A 316 -12.03 -27.85 1.11
N SER A 317 -11.84 -26.77 0.35
CA SER A 317 -10.51 -26.43 -0.16
C SER A 317 -9.51 -26.21 0.98
N THR A 318 -8.22 -26.31 0.68
CA THR A 318 -7.17 -26.03 1.66
C THR A 318 -7.27 -24.59 2.16
N MET A 319 -7.49 -23.63 1.24
CA MET A 319 -7.66 -22.21 1.57
C MET A 319 -8.85 -21.92 2.48
N HIS A 320 -9.90 -22.76 2.46
CA HIS A 320 -11.06 -22.58 3.32
C HIS A 320 -10.72 -22.70 4.82
N ASN A 321 -9.61 -23.34 5.18
CA ASN A 321 -9.14 -23.38 6.57
C ASN A 321 -8.73 -22.00 7.10
N SER A 322 -8.38 -21.08 6.19
CA SER A 322 -8.09 -19.69 6.53
C SER A 322 -9.31 -18.76 6.48
N ASN A 323 -10.50 -19.28 6.16
CA ASN A 323 -11.71 -18.47 6.03
C ASN A 323 -12.06 -17.78 7.36
N ASN A 324 -12.40 -16.49 7.30
CA ASN A 324 -12.65 -15.58 8.43
C ASN A 324 -11.45 -15.32 9.35
N LEU A 325 -10.25 -15.75 9.00
CA LEU A 325 -9.05 -15.40 9.74
C LEU A 325 -8.54 -14.02 9.31
N ARG A 326 -7.94 -13.30 10.26
CA ARG A 326 -7.33 -11.98 10.03
C ARG A 326 -5.95 -12.15 9.43
N PHE A 327 -5.59 -11.28 8.50
CA PHE A 327 -4.22 -11.26 7.99
C PHE A 327 -3.27 -10.91 9.14
N SER A 328 -2.12 -11.56 9.22
CA SER A 328 -1.16 -11.37 10.30
C SER A 328 0.27 -11.45 9.78
N THR A 329 1.11 -10.58 10.31
CA THR A 329 2.55 -10.56 10.09
C THR A 329 3.30 -10.75 11.41
N ASN A 330 4.61 -10.94 11.35
CA ASN A 330 5.44 -11.17 12.54
C ASN A 330 5.47 -9.96 13.48
N ASP A 331 5.25 -8.75 12.96
CA ASP A 331 5.23 -7.47 13.64
C ASP A 331 3.80 -7.07 14.06
N THR A 332 2.78 -7.56 13.34
CA THR A 332 1.36 -7.31 13.63
C THR A 332 0.58 -8.62 13.66
N MET A 333 0.47 -9.22 14.85
CA MET A 333 -0.16 -10.53 15.07
C MET A 333 -1.65 -10.36 15.41
N ASN A 334 -2.52 -10.29 14.40
CA ASN A 334 -3.96 -10.08 14.56
C ASN A 334 -4.72 -11.34 15.03
N GLY A 335 -4.29 -11.94 16.14
CA GLY A 335 -4.84 -13.18 16.71
C GLY A 335 -4.07 -14.44 16.35
N ALA A 336 -3.05 -14.33 15.48
CA ALA A 336 -2.17 -15.44 15.14
C ALA A 336 -1.29 -15.88 16.33
N ASN A 337 -1.02 -17.19 16.41
CA ASN A 337 -0.13 -17.72 17.44
C ASN A 337 1.35 -17.36 17.15
N PRO A 338 2.11 -16.77 18.09
CA PRO A 338 3.51 -16.39 17.87
C PRO A 338 4.42 -17.55 17.42
N VAL A 339 4.07 -18.79 17.79
CA VAL A 339 4.80 -20.00 17.37
C VAL A 339 4.76 -20.19 15.85
N CYS A 340 3.71 -19.71 15.17
CA CYS A 340 3.57 -19.81 13.72
C CYS A 340 4.67 -19.07 12.96
N PHE A 341 5.07 -17.92 13.46
CA PHE A 341 6.14 -17.14 12.84
C PHE A 341 7.51 -17.75 13.14
N LYS A 342 7.78 -18.05 14.41
CA LYS A 342 9.13 -18.46 14.85
C LYS A 342 9.46 -19.91 14.52
N THR A 343 8.53 -20.82 14.76
CA THR A 343 8.77 -22.27 14.64
C THR A 343 8.35 -22.80 13.27
N TYR A 344 7.20 -22.35 12.76
CA TYR A 344 6.68 -22.79 11.46
C TYR A 344 7.06 -21.86 10.31
N ASN A 345 7.88 -20.83 10.56
CA ASN A 345 8.38 -19.90 9.53
C ASN A 345 7.28 -19.32 8.61
N ASN A 346 6.06 -19.13 9.14
CA ASN A 346 4.99 -18.42 8.47
C ASN A 346 5.21 -16.91 8.60
N ASN A 347 4.70 -16.14 7.65
CA ASN A 347 4.54 -14.70 7.77
C ASN A 347 3.53 -14.23 6.72
N GLY A 348 2.92 -13.06 6.93
CA GLY A 348 2.02 -12.42 5.97
C GLY A 348 0.97 -13.34 5.39
N TRP A 349 0.08 -13.84 6.25
CA TRP A 349 -0.98 -14.76 5.85
C TRP A 349 -2.17 -14.66 6.80
N TRP A 350 -3.29 -15.28 6.43
CA TRP A 350 -4.46 -15.47 7.30
C TRP A 350 -4.20 -16.63 8.26
N ILE A 351 -3.53 -16.35 9.38
CA ILE A 351 -2.94 -17.37 10.27
C ILE A 351 -3.85 -17.64 11.47
N SER A 352 -4.00 -18.92 11.83
CA SER A 352 -4.82 -19.35 12.96
C SER A 352 -4.15 -19.07 14.32
N SER A 353 -4.98 -18.93 15.36
CA SER A 353 -4.52 -18.95 16.75
C SER A 353 -4.16 -20.35 17.25
N SER A 354 -4.60 -21.39 16.53
CA SER A 354 -4.46 -22.79 16.89
C SER A 354 -3.27 -23.45 16.17
N ILE A 355 -2.84 -24.60 16.68
CA ILE A 355 -1.86 -25.47 16.01
C ILE A 355 -2.63 -26.63 15.36
N PRO A 356 -2.34 -27.01 14.09
CA PRO A 356 -1.36 -26.39 13.19
C PRO A 356 -1.74 -24.97 12.78
N CYS A 357 -0.72 -24.13 12.58
CA CYS A 357 -0.85 -22.70 12.33
C CYS A 357 -1.69 -22.34 11.09
N SER A 358 -1.54 -23.15 10.04
CA SER A 358 -2.34 -23.12 8.84
C SER A 358 -2.11 -24.42 8.07
N HIS A 359 -3.03 -24.77 7.19
CA HIS A 359 -2.83 -25.86 6.23
C HIS A 359 -2.04 -25.36 4.99
N GLU A 360 -1.91 -24.05 4.85
CA GLU A 360 -1.28 -23.37 3.75
C GLU A 360 -0.64 -22.08 4.25
N ALA A 361 0.54 -21.74 3.73
CA ALA A 361 1.20 -20.47 4.02
C ALA A 361 2.07 -20.10 2.83
N LEU A 362 1.43 -19.70 1.72
CA LEU A 362 2.14 -19.47 0.45
C LEU A 362 3.18 -18.34 0.52
N ASN A 363 3.06 -17.47 1.52
CA ASN A 363 4.00 -16.39 1.82
C ASN A 363 5.08 -16.75 2.85
N GLY A 364 5.07 -17.99 3.37
CA GLY A 364 6.08 -18.46 4.31
C GLY A 364 7.49 -18.49 3.72
N LYS A 365 8.47 -18.79 4.58
CA LYS A 365 9.87 -18.89 4.19
C LYS A 365 10.06 -19.96 3.11
N TYR A 366 10.77 -19.61 2.03
CA TYR A 366 10.94 -20.51 0.88
C TYR A 366 11.69 -21.80 1.27
N THR A 367 12.77 -21.64 2.03
CA THR A 367 13.54 -22.74 2.61
C THR A 367 13.33 -22.77 4.13
N PRO A 368 12.30 -23.49 4.63
CA PRO A 368 12.02 -23.58 6.06
C PRO A 368 13.05 -24.45 6.80
N THR A 369 13.08 -24.36 8.12
CA THR A 369 13.92 -25.24 8.96
C THR A 369 13.42 -26.68 9.03
N MET A 370 12.13 -26.89 8.76
CA MET A 370 11.47 -28.19 8.76
C MET A 370 10.54 -28.28 7.53
N TRP A 371 10.49 -29.44 6.88
CA TRP A 371 9.54 -29.72 5.80
C TRP A 371 8.19 -30.14 6.38
N GLY A 372 7.11 -29.94 5.60
CA GLY A 372 5.76 -30.36 5.97
C GLY A 372 5.08 -29.41 6.97
N GLY A 373 4.21 -28.53 6.46
CA GLY A 373 3.41 -27.60 7.28
C GLY A 373 4.20 -26.41 7.84
N SER A 374 5.38 -26.13 7.29
CA SER A 374 6.24 -25.01 7.68
C SER A 374 6.72 -24.25 6.44
N GLY A 375 6.83 -22.93 6.57
CA GLY A 375 7.22 -22.00 5.53
C GLY A 375 6.25 -22.00 4.35
N PHE A 376 6.79 -21.83 3.15
CA PHE A 376 6.03 -21.88 1.91
C PHE A 376 5.51 -23.30 1.66
N CYS A 377 4.30 -23.59 2.15
CA CYS A 377 3.69 -24.92 2.19
C CYS A 377 2.20 -24.92 1.83
N TRP A 378 1.70 -26.13 1.53
CA TRP A 378 0.30 -26.41 1.20
C TRP A 378 -0.08 -27.84 1.59
N TYR A 379 -1.24 -28.03 2.23
CA TYR A 379 -1.80 -29.34 2.55
C TYR A 379 -2.74 -29.80 1.44
N THR A 380 -2.54 -31.03 0.94
CA THR A 380 -3.34 -31.58 -0.17
C THR A 380 -4.58 -32.37 0.30
N GLY A 381 -4.85 -32.42 1.60
CA GLY A 381 -5.81 -33.36 2.22
C GLY A 381 -5.19 -34.70 2.60
N THR A 382 -4.03 -35.05 2.04
CA THR A 382 -3.29 -36.29 2.37
C THR A 382 -1.93 -36.02 2.98
N ASN A 383 -1.22 -35.01 2.49
CA ASN A 383 0.12 -34.66 2.94
C ASN A 383 0.38 -33.17 2.72
N TRP A 384 1.40 -32.64 3.39
CA TRP A 384 1.93 -31.32 3.04
C TRP A 384 2.92 -31.44 1.90
N ILE A 385 2.94 -30.42 1.05
CA ILE A 385 3.99 -30.15 0.08
C ILE A 385 4.61 -28.78 0.39
N ASN A 386 5.83 -28.57 -0.09
CA ASN A 386 6.49 -27.27 -0.07
C ASN A 386 6.71 -26.82 -1.53
N PRO A 387 5.71 -26.16 -2.14
CA PRO A 387 5.67 -25.98 -3.60
C PRO A 387 6.86 -25.20 -4.12
N LYS A 388 7.54 -25.61 -5.19
CA LYS A 388 8.64 -24.83 -5.81
C LYS A 388 8.17 -23.46 -6.28
N GLN A 389 6.98 -23.41 -6.87
CA GLN A 389 6.38 -22.18 -7.37
C GLN A 389 4.91 -22.07 -6.95
N SER A 390 4.43 -20.84 -6.81
CA SER A 390 3.01 -20.56 -6.63
C SER A 390 2.60 -19.30 -7.37
N ARG A 391 1.33 -19.24 -7.73
CA ARG A 391 0.71 -18.05 -8.30
C ARG A 391 -0.71 -17.94 -7.80
N MET A 392 -1.11 -16.74 -7.35
CA MET A 392 -2.49 -16.42 -6.99
C MET A 392 -2.95 -15.22 -7.81
N MET A 393 -4.17 -15.32 -8.34
CA MET A 393 -4.70 -14.33 -9.27
C MET A 393 -6.21 -14.18 -9.17
N LEU A 394 -6.68 -12.96 -9.47
CA LEU A 394 -8.08 -12.55 -9.42
C LEU A 394 -8.63 -12.29 -10.80
N ARG A 395 -9.93 -12.57 -11.00
CA ARG A 395 -10.66 -12.21 -12.21
C ARG A 395 -12.05 -11.70 -11.87
#